data_AF-A0A1N6S1G0-F1
#
_entry.id   AF-A0A1N6S1G0-F1
#
_cell.length_a   1.000
_cell.length_b   1.000
_cell.length_c   1.000
_cell.angle_alpha   90.00
_cell.angle_beta   90.00
_cell.angle_gamma   90.00
#
_symmetry.space_group_name_H-M   'P 1'
#
loop_
_entity.id
_entity.type
_entity.pdbx_description
1 polymer ?
#
loop_
_entity_poly.entity_id
_entity_poly.type
_entity_poly.pdbx_seq_one_letter_code
_entity_poly.pdbx_strand_id
1 'polypeptide(L)'
;MHSFSHRITDAFDYARVALGSQTRKGSNMPYVYHPLGIASLIIEFGGDEDEAIAGLLHDVVEDYGVEHLAAVRTMFGEKVARILTDCTVGAAHAKERFDSAETKREDWQQRKEQHLAHLEQANEMALLVSACDKLQKARAIVKGLESDEIGTTTFDHLFGEREETLWYYRSLASIFSKRGTPPSEALLETVMHMHALLGDEWPQSIEAGSLRPLPSQRSLHAYRAGMPAEPVNAQPLLPHAAENPAQL
;
A
#
# COMPACT_ATOMS: atom_id res chain seq x y z
N MET A 1 8.36 -22.97 21.64
CA MET A 1 7.44 -21.84 21.89
C MET A 1 8.29 -20.60 21.92
N HIS A 2 8.16 -19.70 20.93
CA HIS A 2 8.90 -18.44 20.94
C HIS A 2 8.33 -17.62 22.11
N SER A 3 9.16 -17.39 23.14
CA SER A 3 8.80 -16.49 24.22
C SER A 3 9.30 -15.11 23.83
N PHE A 4 8.39 -14.16 23.62
CA PHE A 4 8.75 -12.76 23.48
C PHE A 4 9.11 -12.20 24.86
N SER A 5 10.19 -11.43 24.89
CA SER A 5 10.72 -10.75 26.06
C SER A 5 10.08 -9.36 26.21
N HIS A 6 10.49 -8.63 27.25
CA HIS A 6 10.13 -7.22 27.43
C HIS A 6 10.59 -6.31 26.27
N ARG A 7 11.51 -6.77 25.41
CA ARG A 7 11.98 -5.99 24.25
C ARG A 7 10.86 -5.63 23.29
N ILE A 8 9.86 -6.50 23.11
CA ILE A 8 8.68 -6.18 22.27
C ILE A 8 7.87 -5.03 22.88
N THR A 9 7.63 -5.04 24.19
CA THR A 9 6.86 -3.99 24.85
C THR A 9 7.61 -2.65 24.83
N ASP A 10 8.94 -2.69 24.99
CA ASP A 10 9.78 -1.49 24.92
C ASP A 10 9.84 -0.92 23.50
N ALA A 11 9.94 -1.78 22.48
CA ALA A 11 9.90 -1.37 21.08
C ALA A 11 8.55 -0.74 20.72
N PHE A 12 7.45 -1.31 21.20
CA PHE A 12 6.13 -0.76 21.03
C PHE A 12 6.01 0.63 21.68
N ASP A 13 6.48 0.79 22.91
CA ASP A 13 6.42 2.08 23.60
C ASP A 13 7.29 3.13 22.89
N TYR A 14 8.47 2.73 22.43
CA TYR A 14 9.34 3.58 21.63
C TYR A 14 8.64 4.05 20.34
N ALA A 15 8.05 3.13 19.57
CA ALA A 15 7.30 3.46 18.36
C ALA A 15 6.13 4.41 18.67
N ARG A 16 5.35 4.12 19.71
CA ARG A 16 4.21 4.96 20.15
C ARG A 16 4.65 6.39 20.47
N VAL A 17 5.79 6.56 21.14
CA VAL A 17 6.32 7.89 21.48
C VAL A 17 6.87 8.60 20.24
N ALA A 18 7.67 7.91 19.42
CA ALA A 18 8.30 8.51 18.25
C ALA A 18 7.29 8.92 17.16
N LEU A 19 6.28 8.09 16.90
CA LEU A 19 5.22 8.36 15.91
C LEU A 19 4.21 9.40 16.42
N GLY A 20 4.19 9.68 17.73
CA GLY A 20 3.31 10.67 18.36
C GLY A 20 1.82 10.32 18.24
N SER A 21 0.96 11.34 18.39
CA SER A 21 -0.50 11.21 18.32
C SER A 21 -1.04 11.23 16.88
N GLN A 22 -0.36 10.56 15.95
CA GLN A 22 -0.74 10.57 14.55
C GLN A 22 -1.94 9.66 14.29
N THR A 23 -2.79 10.12 13.36
CA THR A 23 -3.81 9.28 12.74
C THR A 23 -3.33 8.83 11.37
N ARG A 24 -3.80 7.67 10.94
CA ARG A 24 -3.52 7.15 9.60
C ARG A 24 -4.13 8.08 8.55
N LYS A 25 -3.37 8.38 7.49
CA LYS A 25 -3.80 9.20 6.33
C LYS A 25 -5.17 8.75 5.82
N GLY A 26 -6.09 9.70 5.69
CA GLY A 26 -7.46 9.43 5.22
C GLY A 26 -8.37 8.75 6.26
N SER A 27 -8.01 8.71 7.55
CA SER A 27 -8.86 8.12 8.59
C SER A 27 -8.64 8.73 9.99
N ASN A 28 -9.56 8.44 10.92
CA ASN A 28 -9.42 8.77 12.35
C ASN A 28 -8.71 7.66 13.16
N MET A 29 -8.20 6.62 12.50
CA MET A 29 -7.58 5.49 13.18
C MET A 29 -6.20 5.89 13.72
N PRO A 30 -5.89 5.64 15.00
CA PRO A 30 -4.55 5.87 15.54
C PRO A 30 -3.49 5.11 14.74
N TYR A 31 -2.41 5.79 14.34
CA TYR A 31 -1.39 5.22 13.45
C TYR A 31 -0.73 3.96 14.03
N VAL A 32 -0.67 3.86 15.36
CA VAL A 32 -0.18 2.70 16.11
C VAL A 32 -0.78 1.36 15.68
N TYR A 33 -1.98 1.36 15.07
CA TYR A 33 -2.57 0.17 14.47
C TYR A 33 -1.67 -0.48 13.40
N HIS A 34 -0.96 0.32 12.62
CA HIS A 34 -0.17 -0.17 11.50
C HIS A 34 1.09 -0.94 11.95
N PRO A 35 1.98 -0.38 12.81
CA PRO A 35 3.10 -1.14 13.38
C PRO A 35 2.67 -2.42 14.12
N LEU A 36 1.56 -2.37 14.87
CA LEU A 36 1.02 -3.56 15.55
C LEU A 36 0.55 -4.63 14.56
N GLY A 37 -0.12 -4.22 13.48
CA GLY A 37 -0.53 -5.12 12.41
C GLY A 37 0.66 -5.81 11.75
N ILE A 38 1.75 -5.07 11.50
CA ILE A 38 2.96 -5.64 10.91
C ILE A 38 3.62 -6.63 11.85
N ALA A 39 3.81 -6.29 13.12
CA ALA A 39 4.39 -7.20 14.10
C ALA A 39 3.57 -8.50 14.22
N SER A 40 2.24 -8.39 14.22
CA SER A 40 1.35 -9.55 14.20
C SER A 40 1.55 -10.42 12.96
N LEU A 41 1.65 -9.82 11.76
CA LEU A 41 1.87 -10.54 10.51
C LEU A 41 3.22 -11.25 10.49
N ILE A 42 4.29 -10.58 10.95
CA ILE A 42 5.63 -11.18 11.01
C ILE A 42 5.59 -12.45 11.87
N ILE A 43 4.94 -12.39 13.03
CA ILE A 43 4.79 -13.55 13.93
C ILE A 43 3.95 -14.65 13.28
N GLU A 44 2.83 -14.28 12.64
CA GLU A 44 1.96 -15.20 11.90
C GLU A 44 2.73 -15.96 10.80
N PHE A 45 3.64 -15.26 10.12
CA PHE A 45 4.46 -15.81 9.04
C PHE A 45 5.81 -16.39 9.50
N GLY A 46 5.98 -16.61 10.81
CA GLY A 46 7.09 -17.37 11.38
C GLY A 46 8.36 -16.57 11.66
N GLY A 47 8.30 -15.23 11.62
CA GLY A 47 9.41 -14.37 12.02
C GLY A 47 9.68 -14.39 13.52
N ASP A 48 10.91 -14.03 13.88
CA ASP A 48 11.38 -14.00 15.26
C ASP A 48 11.13 -12.65 15.97
N GLU A 49 11.59 -12.57 17.22
CA GLU A 49 11.44 -11.35 18.03
C GLU A 49 12.14 -10.13 17.41
N ASP A 50 13.32 -10.30 16.80
CA ASP A 50 14.05 -9.17 16.23
C ASP A 50 13.34 -8.65 14.97
N GLU A 51 12.80 -9.55 14.16
CA GLU A 51 11.98 -9.20 12.99
C GLU A 51 10.69 -8.50 13.41
N ALA A 52 10.00 -9.01 14.45
CA ALA A 52 8.79 -8.37 14.97
C ALA A 52 9.08 -6.97 15.54
N ILE A 53 10.19 -6.80 16.27
CA ILE A 53 10.66 -5.49 16.74
C ILE A 53 10.98 -4.57 15.55
N ALA A 54 11.65 -5.07 14.52
CA ALA A 54 11.91 -4.29 13.31
C ALA A 54 10.60 -3.85 12.64
N GLY A 55 9.59 -4.72 12.58
CA GLY A 55 8.24 -4.36 12.10
C GLY A 55 7.59 -3.23 12.91
N LEU A 56 7.72 -3.24 14.24
CA LEU A 56 7.23 -2.17 15.10
C LEU A 56 7.93 -0.82 14.84
N LEU A 57 9.20 -0.86 14.44
CA LEU A 57 10.07 0.32 14.35
C LEU A 57 10.32 0.80 12.91
N HIS A 58 9.82 0.10 11.90
CA HIS A 58 10.17 0.38 10.50
C HIS A 58 9.84 1.82 10.09
N ASP A 59 8.62 2.29 10.34
CA ASP A 59 8.22 3.68 10.04
C ASP A 59 8.94 4.70 10.91
N VAL A 60 9.40 4.35 12.11
CA VAL A 60 10.15 5.29 12.94
C VAL A 60 11.44 5.70 12.22
N VAL A 61 12.14 4.72 11.64
CA VAL A 61 13.37 5.01 10.89
C VAL A 61 13.06 5.57 9.50
N GLU A 62 12.04 5.03 8.80
CA GLU A 62 11.67 5.44 7.45
C GLU A 62 11.11 6.88 7.40
N ASP A 63 10.22 7.26 8.33
CA ASP A 63 9.53 8.55 8.29
C ASP A 63 10.17 9.62 9.19
N TYR A 64 10.89 9.24 10.26
CA TYR A 64 11.42 10.16 11.27
C TYR A 64 12.93 10.18 11.34
N GLY A 65 13.62 9.38 10.52
CA GLY A 65 15.03 9.57 10.26
C GLY A 65 15.94 8.46 10.73
N VAL A 66 17.03 8.30 9.98
CA VAL A 66 18.09 7.31 10.23
C VAL A 66 18.83 7.55 11.55
N GLU A 67 18.70 8.72 12.17
CA GLU A 67 19.22 9.02 13.51
C GLU A 67 18.69 8.08 14.59
N HIS A 68 17.48 7.52 14.40
CA HIS A 68 16.91 6.55 15.31
C HIS A 68 17.71 5.23 15.36
N LEU A 69 18.47 4.89 14.33
CA LEU A 69 19.23 3.63 14.26
C LEU A 69 20.25 3.48 15.39
N ALA A 70 20.84 4.58 15.89
CA ALA A 70 21.78 4.53 17.01
C ALA A 70 21.07 4.13 18.33
N ALA A 71 19.90 4.71 18.58
CA ALA A 71 19.07 4.36 19.73
C ALA A 71 18.56 2.91 19.61
N VAL A 72 18.07 2.52 18.43
CA VAL A 72 17.61 1.16 18.15
C VAL A 72 18.72 0.13 18.41
N ARG A 73 19.93 0.39 17.91
CA ARG A 73 21.08 -0.50 18.12
C ARG A 73 21.40 -0.68 19.61
N THR A 74 21.28 0.39 20.39
CA THR A 74 21.56 0.38 21.83
C THR A 74 20.47 -0.36 22.61
N MET A 75 19.20 -0.14 22.29
CA MET A 75 18.06 -0.67 23.04
C MET A 75 17.67 -2.09 22.60
N PHE A 76 17.73 -2.35 21.29
CA PHE A 76 17.20 -3.57 20.67
C PHE A 76 18.26 -4.39 19.95
N GLY A 77 19.51 -3.93 19.91
CA GLY A 77 20.64 -4.70 19.39
C GLY A 77 20.91 -4.52 17.89
N GLU A 78 22.08 -5.01 17.47
CA GLU A 78 22.61 -4.83 16.11
C GLU A 78 21.72 -5.47 15.03
N LYS A 79 21.15 -6.65 15.32
CA LYS A 79 20.34 -7.37 14.34
C LYS A 79 19.10 -6.57 13.93
N VAL A 80 18.37 -5.99 14.88
CA VAL A 80 17.22 -5.11 14.61
C VAL A 80 17.65 -3.89 13.79
N ALA A 81 18.72 -3.20 14.21
CA ALA A 81 19.21 -2.03 13.50
C ALA A 81 19.60 -2.34 12.04
N ARG A 82 20.18 -3.52 11.79
CA ARG A 82 20.53 -3.97 10.44
C ARG A 82 19.30 -4.28 9.59
N ILE A 83 18.29 -4.95 10.15
CA ILE A 83 17.02 -5.20 9.44
C ILE A 83 16.38 -3.86 9.02
N LEU A 84 16.32 -2.89 9.94
CA LEU A 84 15.77 -1.56 9.67
C LEU A 84 16.56 -0.80 8.61
N THR A 85 17.90 -0.84 8.68
CA THR A 85 18.78 -0.22 7.67
C THR A 85 18.44 -0.76 6.27
N ASP A 86 18.32 -2.09 6.15
CA ASP A 86 18.00 -2.71 4.86
C ASP A 86 16.56 -2.36 4.41
N CYS A 87 15.59 -2.25 5.32
CA CYS A 87 14.22 -1.85 4.97
C CYS A 87 14.09 -0.39 4.48
N THR A 88 15.03 0.50 4.85
CA THR A 88 14.92 1.95 4.54
C THR A 88 15.45 2.34 3.15
N VAL A 89 15.96 1.39 2.37
CA VAL A 89 16.53 1.67 1.04
C VAL A 89 15.42 2.06 0.05
N GLY A 90 15.59 3.23 -0.57
CA GLY A 90 14.58 3.85 -1.45
C GLY A 90 13.46 4.57 -0.70
N ALA A 91 13.54 4.64 0.63
CA ALA A 91 12.55 5.27 1.50
C ALA A 91 13.06 6.58 2.17
N ALA A 92 14.38 6.80 2.20
CA ALA A 92 14.99 7.97 2.82
C ALA A 92 14.60 9.31 2.14
N HIS A 93 13.85 10.11 2.91
CA HIS A 93 13.60 11.57 2.96
C HIS A 93 14.00 12.44 1.75
N ALA A 94 13.19 13.38 1.26
CA ALA A 94 12.38 14.36 1.99
C ALA A 94 11.04 14.63 1.27
N LYS A 95 10.10 15.30 1.97
CA LYS A 95 9.03 16.07 1.29
C LYS A 95 9.70 17.21 0.53
N GLU A 96 10.36 16.88 -0.59
CA GLU A 96 10.85 17.89 -1.51
C GLU A 96 9.65 18.70 -2.00
N ARG A 97 9.87 20.00 -2.11
CA ARG A 97 8.86 20.89 -2.66
C ARG A 97 8.92 20.72 -4.17
N PHE A 98 8.00 19.93 -4.71
CA PHE A 98 7.90 19.74 -6.15
C PHE A 98 7.27 20.96 -6.80
N ASP A 99 7.90 21.43 -7.88
CA ASP A 99 7.43 22.59 -8.64
C ASP A 99 6.22 22.26 -9.53
N SER A 100 5.92 20.97 -9.76
CA SER A 100 4.77 20.53 -10.55
C SER A 100 4.25 19.15 -10.10
N ALA A 101 3.05 18.79 -10.54
CA ALA A 101 2.51 17.45 -10.35
C ALA A 101 3.31 16.37 -11.10
N GLU A 102 3.92 16.74 -12.23
CA GLU A 102 4.74 15.86 -13.05
C GLU A 102 6.05 15.49 -12.33
N THR A 103 6.79 16.47 -11.80
CA THR A 103 8.03 16.21 -11.06
C THR A 103 7.79 15.39 -9.79
N LYS A 104 6.66 15.64 -9.10
CA LYS A 104 6.23 14.81 -7.97
C LYS A 104 5.98 13.35 -8.37
N ARG A 105 5.38 13.11 -9.53
CA ARG A 105 5.07 11.77 -10.04
C ARG A 105 6.34 11.04 -10.47
N GLU A 106 7.26 11.72 -11.16
CA GLU A 106 8.55 11.16 -11.58
C GLU A 106 9.41 10.73 -10.39
N ASP A 107 9.53 11.60 -9.38
CA ASP A 107 10.22 11.27 -8.13
C ASP A 107 9.58 10.06 -7.43
N TRP A 108 8.25 10.05 -7.33
CA TRP A 108 7.54 8.91 -6.74
C TRP A 108 7.84 7.62 -7.50
N GLN A 109 7.80 7.65 -8.83
CA GLN A 109 8.08 6.48 -9.65
C GLN A 109 9.52 5.99 -9.45
N GLN A 110 10.50 6.90 -9.51
CA GLN A 110 11.90 6.57 -9.32
C GLN A 110 12.15 5.91 -7.95
N ARG A 111 11.54 6.43 -6.88
CA ARG A 111 11.65 5.83 -5.55
C ARG A 111 11.03 4.44 -5.49
N LYS A 112 9.89 4.22 -6.14
CA LYS A 112 9.26 2.89 -6.18
C LYS A 112 10.07 1.90 -7.01
N GLU A 113 10.67 2.32 -8.12
CA GLU A 113 11.58 1.49 -8.91
C GLU A 113 12.84 1.11 -8.12
N GLN A 114 13.46 2.06 -7.43
CA GLN A 114 14.61 1.80 -6.54
C GLN A 114 14.27 0.82 -5.43
N HIS A 115 13.11 1.00 -4.79
CA HIS A 115 12.63 0.10 -3.75
C HIS A 115 12.36 -1.31 -4.31
N LEU A 116 11.70 -1.44 -5.47
CA LEU A 116 11.49 -2.75 -6.12
C LEU A 116 12.82 -3.43 -6.45
N ALA A 117 13.79 -2.70 -7.02
CA ALA A 117 15.12 -3.23 -7.31
C ALA A 117 15.86 -3.68 -6.03
N HIS A 118 15.71 -2.93 -4.94
CA HIS A 118 16.26 -3.32 -3.64
C HIS A 118 15.64 -4.63 -3.14
N LEU A 119 14.32 -4.80 -3.23
CA LEU A 119 13.63 -6.01 -2.78
C LEU A 119 14.06 -7.27 -3.55
N GLU A 120 14.57 -7.15 -4.78
CA GLU A 120 15.14 -8.31 -5.49
C GLU A 120 16.39 -8.87 -4.80
N GLN A 121 17.11 -8.03 -4.04
CA GLN A 121 18.41 -8.36 -3.44
C GLN A 121 18.40 -8.31 -1.91
N ALA A 122 17.33 -7.79 -1.30
CA ALA A 122 17.17 -7.68 0.13
C ALA A 122 17.34 -9.05 0.81
N ASN A 123 17.93 -9.05 2.00
CA ASN A 123 18.04 -10.25 2.83
C ASN A 123 16.65 -10.74 3.29
N GLU A 124 16.53 -12.02 3.63
CA GLU A 124 15.23 -12.63 3.96
C GLU A 124 14.48 -11.97 5.13
N MET A 125 15.19 -11.48 6.15
CA MET A 125 14.58 -10.81 7.30
C MET A 125 13.98 -9.45 6.91
N ALA A 126 14.72 -8.65 6.14
CA ALA A 126 14.23 -7.38 5.62
C ALA A 126 13.08 -7.58 4.62
N LEU A 127 13.16 -8.65 3.83
CA LEU A 127 12.13 -9.03 2.88
C LEU A 127 10.83 -9.43 3.57
N LEU A 128 10.90 -10.19 4.67
CA LEU A 128 9.75 -10.55 5.50
C LEU A 128 9.07 -9.30 6.09
N VAL A 129 9.84 -8.39 6.69
CA VAL A 129 9.33 -7.13 7.26
C VAL A 129 8.64 -6.29 6.17
N SER A 130 9.31 -6.13 5.02
CA SER A 130 8.77 -5.37 3.89
C SER A 130 7.50 -6.01 3.32
N ALA A 131 7.46 -7.33 3.16
CA ALA A 131 6.26 -8.03 2.68
C ALA A 131 5.08 -7.88 3.65
N CYS A 132 5.32 -7.97 4.96
CA CYS A 132 4.29 -7.76 5.98
C CYS A 132 3.77 -6.32 5.98
N ASP A 133 4.66 -5.32 5.86
CA ASP A 133 4.28 -3.92 5.69
C ASP A 133 3.36 -3.73 4.47
N LYS A 134 3.79 -4.21 3.30
CA LYS A 134 3.01 -4.02 2.08
C LYS A 134 1.69 -4.80 2.13
N LEU A 135 1.64 -5.99 2.73
CA LEU A 135 0.39 -6.71 2.97
C LEU A 135 -0.57 -5.93 3.86
N GLN A 136 -0.08 -5.33 4.95
CA GLN A 136 -0.90 -4.52 5.84
C GLN A 136 -1.49 -3.32 5.08
N LYS A 137 -0.65 -2.61 4.31
CA LYS A 137 -1.07 -1.45 3.52
C LYS A 137 -2.08 -1.86 2.44
N ALA A 138 -1.86 -2.99 1.74
CA ALA A 138 -2.78 -3.53 0.73
C ALA A 138 -4.16 -3.88 1.32
N ARG A 139 -4.20 -4.59 2.45
CA ARG A 139 -5.46 -4.96 3.13
C ARG A 139 -6.29 -3.73 3.50
N ALA A 140 -5.63 -2.67 3.91
CA ALA A 140 -6.31 -1.44 4.27
C ALA A 140 -6.78 -0.63 3.05
N ILE A 141 -6.12 -0.75 1.88
CA ILE A 141 -6.66 -0.21 0.62
C ILE A 141 -7.92 -0.98 0.23
N VAL A 142 -7.90 -2.32 0.27
CA VAL A 142 -9.07 -3.16 0.00
C VAL A 142 -10.24 -2.76 0.91
N LYS A 143 -10.00 -2.61 2.22
CA LYS A 143 -11.03 -2.15 3.16
C LYS A 143 -11.57 -0.74 2.83
N GLY A 144 -10.73 0.15 2.30
CA GLY A 144 -11.15 1.45 1.81
C GLY A 144 -12.07 1.35 0.59
N LEU A 145 -11.73 0.46 -0.36
CA LEU A 145 -12.52 0.19 -1.56
C LEU A 145 -13.86 -0.47 -1.25
N GLU A 146 -13.91 -1.36 -0.26
CA GLU A 146 -15.14 -2.03 0.20
C GLU A 146 -16.12 -1.08 0.93
N SER A 147 -15.65 0.08 1.38
CA SER A 147 -16.48 1.05 2.10
C SER A 147 -17.35 1.84 1.13
N ASP A 148 -18.68 1.80 1.31
CA ASP A 148 -19.62 2.61 0.54
C ASP A 148 -19.37 4.12 0.66
N GLU A 149 -18.79 4.57 1.78
CA GLU A 149 -18.50 5.98 2.04
C GLU A 149 -17.20 6.46 1.36
N ILE A 150 -16.20 5.57 1.27
CA ILE A 150 -14.87 5.93 0.73
C ILE A 150 -14.76 5.45 -0.72
N GLY A 151 -14.95 4.16 -0.97
CA GLY A 151 -14.84 3.53 -2.27
C GLY A 151 -13.53 3.91 -2.98
N THR A 152 -13.64 4.36 -4.23
CA THR A 152 -12.49 4.74 -5.06
C THR A 152 -11.76 5.99 -4.57
N THR A 153 -12.37 6.82 -3.71
CA THR A 153 -11.67 7.99 -3.13
C THR A 153 -10.53 7.59 -2.19
N THR A 154 -10.42 6.30 -1.84
CA THR A 154 -9.27 5.79 -1.09
C THR A 154 -7.92 6.11 -1.76
N PHE A 155 -7.89 6.26 -3.09
CA PHE A 155 -6.67 6.59 -3.84
C PHE A 155 -6.25 8.05 -3.67
N ASP A 156 -7.18 8.96 -3.35
CA ASP A 156 -6.90 10.40 -3.21
C ASP A 156 -5.95 10.70 -2.03
N HIS A 157 -5.85 9.75 -1.10
CA HIS A 157 -4.98 9.83 0.07
C HIS A 157 -3.63 9.11 -0.12
N LEU A 158 -3.43 8.46 -1.26
CA LEU A 158 -2.19 7.80 -1.63
C LEU A 158 -1.30 8.76 -2.44
N PHE A 159 0.02 8.52 -2.42
CA PHE A 159 0.96 9.41 -3.12
C PHE A 159 1.00 9.21 -4.64
N GLY A 160 0.56 8.04 -5.14
CA GLY A 160 0.35 7.77 -6.57
C GLY A 160 -1.14 7.74 -6.89
N GLU A 161 -1.50 7.96 -8.15
CA GLU A 161 -2.87 7.76 -8.61
C GLU A 161 -3.19 6.25 -8.60
N ARG A 162 -4.42 5.90 -8.99
CA ARG A 162 -4.91 4.51 -8.97
C ARG A 162 -3.97 3.59 -9.73
N GLU A 163 -3.63 3.95 -10.96
CA GLU A 163 -2.85 3.11 -11.87
C GLU A 163 -1.44 2.84 -11.36
N GLU A 164 -0.77 3.86 -10.80
CA GLU A 164 0.56 3.68 -10.23
C GLU A 164 0.53 2.81 -8.99
N THR A 165 -0.49 2.97 -8.15
CA THR A 165 -0.69 2.14 -6.97
C THR A 165 -0.86 0.68 -7.38
N LEU A 166 -1.73 0.39 -8.35
CA LEU A 166 -1.96 -0.97 -8.85
C LEU A 166 -0.71 -1.58 -9.48
N TRP A 167 0.03 -0.82 -10.30
CA TRP A 167 1.31 -1.27 -10.85
C TRP A 167 2.31 -1.64 -9.75
N TYR A 168 2.43 -0.79 -8.73
CA TYR A 168 3.37 -1.01 -7.64
C TYR A 168 3.02 -2.27 -6.84
N TYR A 169 1.75 -2.46 -6.48
CA TYR A 169 1.32 -3.65 -5.74
C TYR A 169 1.39 -4.94 -6.55
N ARG A 170 1.13 -4.90 -7.87
CA ARG A 170 1.39 -6.04 -8.77
C ARG A 170 2.87 -6.40 -8.81
N SER A 171 3.74 -5.40 -8.90
CA SER A 171 5.20 -5.59 -8.92
C SER A 171 5.70 -6.20 -7.60
N LEU A 172 5.20 -5.71 -6.47
CA LEU A 172 5.47 -6.28 -5.15
C LEU A 172 5.04 -7.75 -5.06
N ALA A 173 3.80 -8.07 -5.46
CA ALA A 173 3.29 -9.44 -5.44
C ALA A 173 4.15 -10.38 -6.30
N SER A 174 4.58 -9.94 -7.49
CA SER A 174 5.50 -10.70 -8.36
C SER A 174 6.85 -10.97 -7.69
N ILE A 175 7.49 -9.93 -7.15
CA ILE A 175 8.82 -10.05 -6.53
C ILE A 175 8.77 -10.97 -5.32
N PHE A 176 7.83 -10.77 -4.39
CA PHE A 176 7.73 -11.60 -3.19
C PHE A 176 7.36 -13.05 -3.52
N SER A 177 6.51 -13.29 -4.53
CA SER A 177 6.20 -14.65 -4.99
C SER A 177 7.43 -15.33 -5.59
N LYS A 178 8.19 -14.63 -6.45
CA LYS A 178 9.43 -15.14 -7.05
C LYS A 178 10.50 -15.44 -6.00
N ARG A 179 10.57 -14.62 -4.96
CA ARG A 179 11.49 -14.79 -3.82
C ARG A 179 11.02 -15.86 -2.82
N GLY A 180 9.78 -16.34 -2.94
CA GLY A 180 9.22 -17.33 -2.01
C GLY A 180 9.02 -16.78 -0.60
N THR A 181 8.79 -15.47 -0.44
CA THR A 181 8.60 -14.85 0.88
C THR A 181 7.30 -15.35 1.51
N PRO A 182 7.26 -15.71 2.80
CA PRO A 182 6.06 -16.32 3.41
C PRO A 182 4.73 -15.55 3.22
N PRO A 183 4.67 -14.20 3.30
CA PRO A 183 3.42 -13.46 3.09
C PRO A 183 2.99 -13.30 1.62
N SER A 184 3.76 -13.85 0.67
CA SER A 184 3.59 -13.55 -0.77
C SER A 184 2.23 -13.97 -1.33
N GLU A 185 1.72 -15.13 -0.94
CA GLU A 185 0.39 -15.62 -1.36
C GLU A 185 -0.74 -14.73 -0.83
N ALA A 186 -0.73 -14.41 0.46
CA ALA A 186 -1.70 -13.51 1.07
C ALA A 186 -1.68 -12.11 0.45
N LEU A 187 -0.48 -11.60 0.08
CA LEU A 187 -0.37 -10.35 -0.65
C LEU A 187 -0.97 -10.47 -2.04
N LEU A 188 -0.62 -11.51 -2.79
CA LEU A 188 -1.13 -11.76 -4.13
C LEU A 188 -2.67 -11.78 -4.13
N GLU A 189 -3.28 -12.55 -3.24
CA GLU A 189 -4.74 -12.61 -3.09
C GLU A 189 -5.35 -11.25 -2.78
N THR A 190 -4.73 -10.49 -1.87
CA THR A 190 -5.19 -9.14 -1.51
C THR A 190 -5.13 -8.19 -2.71
N VAL A 191 -4.07 -8.27 -3.52
CA VAL A 191 -3.93 -7.44 -4.72
C VAL A 191 -4.93 -7.88 -5.81
N MET A 192 -5.18 -9.18 -5.98
CA MET A 192 -6.23 -9.68 -6.88
C MET A 192 -7.61 -9.15 -6.46
N HIS A 193 -7.91 -9.15 -5.16
CA HIS A 193 -9.16 -8.60 -4.65
C HIS A 193 -9.28 -7.09 -4.91
N MET A 194 -8.18 -6.35 -4.74
CA MET A 194 -8.11 -4.92 -5.07
C MET A 194 -8.51 -4.65 -6.53
N HIS A 195 -8.08 -5.50 -7.47
CA HIS A 195 -8.49 -5.38 -8.88
C HIS A 195 -9.95 -5.75 -9.12
N ALA A 196 -10.44 -6.80 -8.48
CA ALA A 196 -11.82 -7.24 -8.61
C ALA A 196 -12.81 -6.16 -8.17
N LEU A 197 -12.54 -5.48 -7.05
CA LEU A 197 -13.36 -4.37 -6.55
C LEU A 197 -13.39 -3.16 -7.51
N LEU A 198 -12.37 -3.02 -8.35
CA LEU A 198 -12.25 -1.94 -9.33
C LEU A 198 -12.77 -2.31 -10.71
N GLY A 199 -13.24 -3.54 -10.91
CA GLY A 199 -13.65 -4.07 -12.20
C GLY A 199 -12.50 -4.23 -13.20
N ASP A 200 -11.25 -4.24 -12.71
CA ASP A 200 -10.07 -4.41 -13.56
C ASP A 200 -9.79 -5.89 -13.79
N GLU A 201 -9.50 -6.26 -15.04
CA GLU A 201 -9.03 -7.61 -15.35
C GLU A 201 -7.66 -7.85 -14.69
N TRP A 202 -7.56 -8.96 -13.94
CA TRP A 202 -6.29 -9.47 -13.47
C TRP A 202 -5.48 -10.04 -14.64
N PRO A 203 -4.19 -9.68 -14.80
CA PRO A 203 -3.37 -10.26 -15.86
C PRO A 203 -3.27 -11.78 -15.68
N GLN A 204 -3.45 -12.54 -16.76
CA GLN A 204 -3.42 -14.01 -16.71
C GLN A 204 -2.03 -14.59 -16.32
N SER A 205 -0.96 -13.78 -16.33
CA SER A 205 0.36 -14.16 -15.81
C SER A 205 1.06 -13.00 -15.10
N ILE A 206 1.85 -13.34 -14.06
CA ILE A 206 2.67 -12.42 -13.25
C ILE A 206 4.16 -12.77 -13.41
N GLU A 207 4.56 -13.23 -14.59
CA GLU A 207 5.99 -13.47 -14.87
C GLU A 207 6.73 -12.14 -14.91
N ALA A 208 7.97 -12.12 -14.39
CA ALA A 208 8.85 -10.97 -14.48
C ALA A 208 9.09 -10.63 -15.97
N GLY A 209 8.50 -9.53 -16.44
CA GLY A 209 8.48 -9.11 -17.86
C GLY A 209 7.09 -9.10 -18.51
N SER A 210 6.07 -9.72 -17.90
CA SER A 210 4.67 -9.72 -18.36
C SER A 210 3.81 -8.63 -17.73
N LEU A 211 4.27 -8.05 -16.61
CA LEU A 211 3.67 -6.84 -16.04
C LEU A 211 3.75 -5.75 -17.10
N ARG A 212 2.60 -5.23 -17.53
CA ARG A 212 2.59 -4.08 -18.44
C ARG A 212 3.50 -3.01 -17.85
N PRO A 213 4.43 -2.44 -18.64
CA PRO A 213 5.15 -1.25 -18.21
C PRO A 213 4.13 -0.19 -17.81
N LEU A 214 4.52 0.70 -16.89
CA LEU A 214 3.71 1.86 -16.51
C LEU A 214 3.06 2.46 -17.77
N PRO A 215 1.74 2.70 -17.79
CA PRO A 215 1.09 3.30 -18.94
C PRO A 215 1.80 4.61 -19.30
N SER A 216 2.36 4.70 -20.51
CA SER A 216 2.92 5.97 -20.99
C SER A 216 1.79 7.01 -21.05
N GLN A 217 2.12 8.31 -20.91
CA GLN A 217 1.13 9.41 -20.94
C GLN A 217 0.12 9.33 -22.10
N ARG A 218 0.52 8.79 -23.27
CA ARG A 218 -0.37 8.59 -24.44
C ARG A 218 -1.42 7.48 -24.26
N SER A 219 -1.13 6.48 -23.43
CA SER A 219 -2.00 5.31 -23.23
C SER A 219 -3.24 5.66 -22.40
N LEU A 220 -3.14 6.65 -21.50
CA LEU A 220 -4.26 7.16 -20.68
C LEU A 220 -5.28 7.96 -21.50
N HIS A 221 -4.81 8.70 -22.53
CA HIS A 221 -5.69 9.46 -23.41
C HIS A 221 -6.57 8.56 -24.30
N ALA A 222 -6.04 7.41 -24.71
CA ALA A 222 -6.78 6.39 -25.45
C ALA A 222 -7.80 5.65 -24.57
N TYR A 223 -7.50 5.45 -23.29
CA TYR A 223 -8.39 4.80 -22.33
C TYR A 223 -9.60 5.69 -21.96
N ARG A 224 -9.40 7.01 -21.82
CA ARG A 224 -10.50 7.99 -21.66
C ARG A 224 -11.49 8.00 -22.83
N ALA A 225 -11.04 7.62 -24.03
CA ALA A 225 -11.86 7.56 -25.23
C ALA A 225 -12.59 6.21 -25.41
N GLY A 226 -12.30 5.20 -24.57
CA GLY A 226 -12.72 3.81 -24.76
C GLY A 226 -13.78 3.28 -23.80
N MET A 227 -14.27 4.07 -22.84
CA MET A 227 -15.44 3.67 -22.07
C MET A 227 -16.72 3.98 -22.87
N PRO A 228 -17.62 3.00 -23.09
CA PRO A 228 -18.92 3.31 -23.69
C PRO A 228 -19.68 4.23 -22.73
N ALA A 229 -20.13 5.37 -23.25
CA ALA A 229 -21.12 6.18 -22.56
C ALA A 229 -22.37 5.33 -22.33
N GLU A 230 -22.81 5.21 -21.07
CA GLU A 230 -24.14 4.68 -20.77
C GLU A 230 -25.20 5.42 -21.60
N PRO A 231 -26.17 4.73 -22.23
CA PRO A 231 -27.28 5.43 -22.84
C PRO A 231 -28.21 5.95 -21.74
N VAL A 232 -28.25 7.26 -21.59
CA VAL A 232 -29.36 7.96 -20.93
C VAL A 232 -30.62 7.67 -21.75
N ASN A 233 -31.35 6.61 -21.39
CA ASN A 233 -32.67 6.35 -21.94
C ASN A 233 -33.70 7.14 -21.12
N ALA A 234 -33.76 8.45 -21.36
CA ALA A 234 -34.90 9.25 -20.96
C ALA A 234 -36.05 8.96 -21.94
N GLN A 235 -36.89 7.98 -21.62
CA GLN A 235 -38.21 7.87 -22.22
C GLN A 235 -39.07 9.06 -21.74
N PRO A 236 -39.68 9.84 -22.65
CA PRO A 236 -40.66 10.83 -22.24
C PRO A 236 -41.92 10.12 -21.74
N LEU A 237 -42.35 10.49 -20.52
CA LEU A 237 -43.66 10.16 -19.96
C LEU A 237 -44.76 10.61 -20.93
N LEU A 238 -45.51 9.65 -21.45
CA LEU A 238 -46.81 9.90 -22.09
C LEU A 238 -47.77 10.50 -21.06
N PRO A 239 -48.53 11.55 -21.39
CA PRO A 239 -49.65 11.96 -20.56
C PRO A 239 -50.80 10.94 -20.70
N HIS A 240 -51.23 10.42 -19.55
CA HIS A 240 -52.45 9.62 -19.42
C HIS A 240 -53.66 10.43 -19.89
N ALA A 241 -54.46 9.84 -20.78
CA ALA A 241 -55.80 10.30 -21.12
C ALA A 241 -56.80 9.93 -20.01
N ALA A 242 -57.71 10.86 -19.71
CA ALA A 242 -59.10 10.64 -19.30
C ALA A 242 -59.82 12.00 -19.47
N GLU A 243 -60.66 12.15 -20.51
CA GLU A 243 -62.16 12.15 -20.41
C GLU A 243 -62.71 13.43 -19.72
N ASN A 244 -63.74 14.15 -20.18
CA ASN A 244 -64.70 14.12 -21.29
C ASN A 244 -65.47 15.50 -21.21
N PRO A 245 -66.70 15.69 -21.72
CA PRO A 245 -67.13 16.75 -22.65
C PRO A 245 -67.91 17.91 -21.97
N ALA A 246 -68.58 18.76 -22.78
CA ALA A 246 -69.45 19.90 -22.44
C ALA A 246 -68.69 21.25 -22.45
N GLN A 247 -69.15 22.35 -23.03
CA GLN A 247 -70.47 22.79 -23.48
C GLN A 247 -70.27 24.09 -24.29
N LEU A 248 -71.06 24.23 -25.38
CA LEU A 248 -71.52 25.47 -26.03
C LEU A 248 -70.50 26.45 -26.63
#